data_AF-H0F7M2-F1
#
_entry.id   AF-H0F7M2-F1
#
_cell.length_a   1.000
_cell.length_b   1.000
_cell.length_c   1.000
_cell.angle_alpha   90.00
_cell.angle_beta   90.00
_cell.angle_gamma   90.00
#
_symmetry.space_group_name_H-M   'P 1'
#
loop_
_entity.id
_entity.type
_entity.pdbx_description
1 polymer ?
#
loop_
_entity_poly.entity_id
_entity_poly.type
_entity_poly.pdbx_seq_one_letter_code
_entity_poly.pdbx_strand_id
1 'polypeptide(L)'
;MSTAQTLPSPITDPLDFGAADRLPVRDAGRGRLLIGADPLDDRPGLLFVPGAYHGAWSYAHYLGYFAQAGLACAALDMRGHGALPQDAAFARVTIVDLGQDVVSALDALDRPTVVVGHSMGALPALL
;
A
#
# COMPACT_ATOMS: atom_id res chain seq x y z
N MET A 1 -40.90 6.02 -1.99
CA MET A 1 -40.26 7.35 -2.00
C MET A 1 -39.28 7.43 -0.86
N SER A 2 -37.98 7.43 -1.17
CA SER A 2 -36.94 8.26 -0.54
C SER A 2 -35.59 7.65 -0.94
N THR A 3 -35.09 8.10 -2.08
CA THR A 3 -33.70 7.93 -2.47
C THR A 3 -32.88 8.83 -1.56
N ALA A 4 -32.26 8.25 -0.52
CA ALA A 4 -31.20 8.94 0.21
C ALA A 4 -30.00 9.05 -0.74
N GLN A 5 -29.87 10.23 -1.34
CA GLN A 5 -28.71 10.61 -2.12
C GLN A 5 -27.58 10.84 -1.12
N THR A 6 -26.70 9.84 -0.95
CA THR A 6 -25.48 9.97 -0.16
C THR A 6 -24.67 11.11 -0.78
N LEU A 7 -24.56 12.22 -0.05
CA LEU A 7 -23.68 13.32 -0.44
C LEU A 7 -22.27 12.76 -0.65
N PRO A 8 -21.55 13.14 -1.72
CA PRO A 8 -20.16 12.75 -1.86
C PRO A 8 -19.39 13.24 -0.63
N SER A 9 -18.69 12.32 0.04
CA SER A 9 -17.67 12.63 1.05
C SER A 9 -16.83 13.82 0.58
N PRO A 10 -16.39 14.73 1.46
CA PRO A 10 -15.64 15.90 1.02
C PRO A 10 -14.47 15.41 0.16
N ILE A 11 -14.45 15.87 -1.09
CA ILE A 11 -13.40 15.57 -2.06
C ILE A 11 -12.09 15.88 -1.34
N THR A 12 -11.33 14.84 -1.02
CA THR A 12 -9.98 14.99 -0.49
C THR A 12 -9.24 15.88 -1.48
N ASP A 13 -8.59 16.95 -0.99
CA ASP A 13 -7.81 17.83 -1.84
C ASP A 13 -6.87 16.96 -2.71
N PRO A 14 -7.03 16.93 -4.04
CA PRO A 14 -6.27 16.05 -4.91
C PRO A 14 -4.77 16.42 -4.93
N LEU A 15 -4.39 17.55 -4.34
CA LEU A 15 -3.02 18.02 -4.19
C LEU A 15 -2.51 17.93 -2.74
N ASP A 16 -3.21 17.22 -1.85
CA ASP A 16 -2.74 16.95 -0.49
C ASP A 16 -1.68 15.84 -0.48
N PHE A 17 -0.45 16.23 -0.82
CA PHE A 17 0.71 15.35 -0.77
C PHE A 17 1.10 14.90 0.66
N GLY A 18 0.54 15.52 1.70
CA GLY A 18 0.74 15.13 3.09
C GLY A 18 -0.20 14.02 3.57
N ALA A 19 -1.07 13.51 2.70
CA ALA A 19 -2.03 12.46 3.06
C ALA A 19 -1.36 11.18 3.59
N ALA A 20 -0.21 10.81 3.03
CA ALA A 20 0.54 9.64 3.45
C ALA A 20 1.02 9.72 4.91
N ASP A 21 1.38 10.92 5.38
CA ASP A 21 1.98 11.14 6.71
C ASP A 21 0.99 10.92 7.86
N ARG A 22 -0.31 10.85 7.55
CA ARG A 22 -1.39 10.67 8.52
C ARG A 22 -1.87 9.21 8.60
N LEU A 23 -1.38 8.34 7.73
CA LEU A 23 -1.77 6.94 7.71
C LEU A 23 -1.02 6.14 8.79
N PRO A 24 -1.69 5.19 9.47
CA PRO A 24 -1.02 4.26 10.36
C PRO A 24 0.08 3.48 9.63
N VAL A 25 1.18 3.23 10.32
CA VAL A 25 2.32 2.46 9.81
C VAL A 25 2.40 1.13 10.53
N ARG A 26 2.69 0.04 9.80
CA ARG A 26 2.95 -1.29 10.35
C ARG A 26 4.25 -1.84 9.78
N ASP A 27 5.08 -2.44 10.63
CA ASP A 27 6.30 -3.10 10.17
C ASP A 27 5.97 -4.38 9.37
N ALA A 28 6.78 -4.66 8.34
CA ALA A 28 6.61 -5.82 7.46
C ALA A 28 7.99 -6.38 7.07
N GLY A 29 8.69 -6.99 8.04
CA GLY A 29 10.04 -7.52 7.82
C GLY A 29 11.04 -6.42 7.51
N ARG A 30 11.60 -6.40 6.29
CA ARG A 30 12.47 -5.31 5.80
C ARG A 30 11.70 -4.17 5.12
N GLY A 31 10.41 -4.35 4.92
CA GLY A 31 9.49 -3.35 4.43
C GLY A 31 8.66 -2.70 5.54
N ARG A 32 7.81 -1.76 5.16
CA ARG A 32 6.76 -1.21 6.03
C ARG A 32 5.48 -0.93 5.24
N LEU A 33 4.34 -1.01 5.91
CA LEU A 33 3.02 -0.81 5.33
C LEU A 33 2.43 0.52 5.80
N LEU A 34 1.89 1.30 4.86
CA LEU A 34 0.90 2.33 5.16
C LEU A 34 -0.49 1.70 5.10
N ILE A 35 -1.25 1.79 6.19
CA ILE A 35 -2.57 1.16 6.31
C ILE A 35 -3.64 2.17 5.94
N GLY A 36 -4.45 1.88 4.92
CA GLY A 36 -5.62 2.67 4.55
C GLY A 36 -6.85 2.30 5.37
N ALA A 37 -7.12 0.99 5.48
CA ALA A 37 -8.18 0.45 6.30
C ALA A 37 -7.87 -0.98 6.75
N ASP A 38 -8.25 -1.31 7.98
CA ASP A 38 -8.25 -2.67 8.48
C ASP A 38 -9.46 -3.47 7.93
N PRO A 39 -9.42 -4.81 8.02
CA PRO A 39 -10.52 -5.69 7.63
C PRO A 39 -11.81 -5.40 8.38
N LEU A 40 -12.91 -5.25 7.64
CA LEU A 40 -14.26 -5.18 8.20
C LEU A 40 -15.06 -6.49 7.99
N ASP A 41 -14.60 -7.32 7.05
CA ASP A 41 -15.21 -8.61 6.69
C ASP A 41 -14.19 -9.55 6.01
N ASP A 42 -14.68 -10.69 5.52
CA ASP A 42 -13.89 -11.77 4.93
C ASP A 42 -13.48 -11.53 3.47
N ARG A 43 -13.82 -10.38 2.85
CA ARG A 43 -13.41 -10.08 1.48
C ARG A 43 -11.89 -9.87 1.40
N PRO A 44 -11.23 -10.28 0.30
CA PRO A 44 -9.80 -10.04 0.15
C PRO A 44 -9.44 -8.56 0.27
N GLY A 45 -8.31 -8.27 0.91
CA GLY A 45 -7.74 -6.92 0.97
C GLY A 45 -7.00 -6.52 -0.31
N LEU A 46 -6.48 -5.30 -0.33
CA LEU A 46 -5.63 -4.78 -1.39
C LEU A 46 -4.24 -4.45 -0.84
N LEU A 47 -3.19 -4.89 -1.53
CA LEU A 47 -1.81 -4.49 -1.27
C LEU A 47 -1.23 -3.79 -2.49
N PHE A 48 -0.95 -2.49 -2.37
CA PHE A 48 -0.33 -1.71 -3.44
C PHE A 48 1.20 -1.79 -3.36
N VAL A 49 1.84 -2.18 -4.47
CA VAL A 49 3.30 -2.32 -4.58
C VAL A 49 3.84 -1.26 -5.56
N PRO A 50 4.58 -0.25 -5.08
CA PRO A 50 5.05 0.87 -5.89
C PRO A 50 6.11 0.46 -6.90
N GLY A 51 6.24 1.28 -7.94
CA GLY A 51 7.31 1.16 -8.93
C GLY A 51 8.64 1.74 -8.46
N ALA A 52 9.62 1.71 -9.36
CA ALA A 52 10.91 2.36 -9.15
C ALA A 52 10.70 3.86 -8.87
N TYR A 53 11.55 4.43 -8.00
CA TYR A 53 11.51 5.84 -7.59
C TYR A 53 10.24 6.29 -6.83
N HIS A 54 9.37 5.36 -6.45
CA HIS A 54 8.17 5.63 -5.67
C HIS A 54 8.25 4.96 -4.28
N GLY A 55 7.23 5.19 -3.47
CA GLY A 55 6.97 4.49 -2.21
C GLY A 55 5.48 4.35 -1.98
N ALA A 56 5.10 3.78 -0.83
CA ALA A 56 3.72 3.65 -0.38
C ALA A 56 2.97 5.00 -0.39
N TRP A 57 3.69 6.10 -0.16
CA TRP A 57 3.14 7.46 -0.19
C TRP A 57 2.38 7.79 -1.48
N SER A 58 2.79 7.22 -2.62
CA SER A 58 2.16 7.47 -3.92
C SER A 58 0.73 6.94 -4.02
N TYR A 59 0.32 6.08 -3.08
CA TYR A 59 -1.01 5.49 -3.01
C TYR A 59 -1.93 6.12 -1.97
N ALA A 60 -1.53 7.19 -1.26
CA ALA A 60 -2.30 7.73 -0.15
C ALA A 60 -3.78 8.03 -0.50
N HIS A 61 -4.04 8.63 -1.66
CA HIS A 61 -5.40 8.91 -2.12
C HIS A 61 -6.17 7.64 -2.54
N TYR A 62 -5.47 6.63 -3.07
CA TYR A 62 -6.09 5.33 -3.39
C TYR A 62 -6.49 4.60 -2.10
N LEU A 63 -5.62 4.61 -1.09
CA LEU A 63 -5.92 4.05 0.23
C LEU A 63 -7.15 4.74 0.84
N GLY A 64 -7.22 6.08 0.78
CA GLY A 64 -8.41 6.82 1.20
C GLY A 64 -9.68 6.42 0.43
N TYR A 65 -9.59 6.29 -0.90
CA TYR A 65 -10.71 5.87 -1.74
C TYR A 65 -11.23 4.47 -1.38
N PHE A 66 -10.35 3.47 -1.27
CA PHE A 66 -10.74 2.10 -0.96
C PHE A 66 -11.21 1.92 0.49
N ALA A 67 -10.60 2.65 1.43
CA ALA A 67 -11.06 2.69 2.82
C ALA A 67 -12.51 3.21 2.93
N GLN A 68 -12.86 4.27 2.20
CA GLN A 68 -14.24 4.78 2.15
C GLN A 68 -15.24 3.79 1.54
N ALA A 69 -14.78 2.91 0.64
CA ALA A 69 -15.57 1.81 0.09
C ALA A 69 -15.67 0.60 1.03
N GLY A 70 -15.10 0.67 2.24
CA GLY A 70 -15.06 -0.42 3.21
C GLY A 70 -14.19 -1.59 2.76
N LEU A 71 -13.17 -1.32 1.93
CA LEU A 71 -12.19 -2.32 1.50
C LEU A 71 -10.90 -2.12 2.29
N ALA A 72 -10.48 -3.19 2.97
CA ALA A 72 -9.18 -3.22 3.61
C ALA A 72 -8.07 -3.05 2.58
N CYS A 73 -7.15 -2.16 2.86
CA CYS A 73 -6.10 -1.79 1.91
C CYS A 73 -4.86 -1.28 2.62
N ALA A 74 -3.70 -1.59 2.03
CA ALA A 74 -2.40 -1.12 2.47
C ALA A 74 -1.46 -0.88 1.28
N ALA A 75 -0.43 -0.06 1.46
CA ALA A 75 0.62 0.16 0.48
C ALA A 75 2.00 -0.13 1.09
N LEU A 76 2.88 -0.76 0.31
CA LEU A 76 4.19 -1.24 0.77
C LEU A 76 5.32 -0.28 0.41
N ASP A 77 6.11 0.13 1.40
CA ASP A 77 7.48 0.56 1.18
C ASP A 77 8.39 -0.68 1.23
N MET A 78 8.94 -1.07 0.09
CA MET A 78 9.94 -2.14 0.00
C MET A 78 11.32 -1.64 0.44
N ARG A 79 12.25 -2.54 0.77
CA ARG A 79 13.63 -2.17 1.16
C ARG A 79 14.23 -1.12 0.20
N GLY A 80 14.73 -0.02 0.76
CA GLY A 80 15.33 1.09 0.01
C GLY A 80 14.38 1.92 -0.87
N HIS A 81 13.07 1.80 -0.67
CA HIS A 81 12.04 2.58 -1.34
C HIS A 81 11.20 3.39 -0.33
N GLY A 82 10.54 4.43 -0.81
CA GLY A 82 9.74 5.33 0.01
C GLY A 82 10.53 5.92 1.18
N ALA A 83 10.06 5.67 2.41
CA ALA A 83 10.73 6.19 3.61
C ALA A 83 11.87 5.30 4.12
N LEU A 84 12.13 4.15 3.49
CA LEU A 84 13.18 3.23 3.92
C LEU A 84 14.54 3.64 3.32
N PRO A 85 15.62 3.59 4.11
CA PRO A 85 16.92 4.08 3.68
C PRO A 85 17.53 3.22 2.58
N GLN A 86 18.26 3.87 1.67
CA GLN A 86 19.13 3.20 0.69
C GLN A 86 20.53 3.07 1.30
N ASP A 87 20.77 1.96 1.98
CA ASP A 87 22.08 1.63 2.54
C ASP A 87 23.07 1.13 1.46
N ALA A 88 24.30 0.81 1.86
CA ALA A 88 25.33 0.30 0.95
C ALA A 88 24.95 -1.02 0.25
N ALA A 89 23.98 -1.78 0.78
CA ALA A 89 23.51 -3.02 0.18
C ALA A 89 22.41 -2.78 -0.87
N PHE A 90 21.79 -1.59 -0.90
CA PHE A 90 20.70 -1.26 -1.83
C PHE A 90 21.07 -1.51 -3.30
N ALA A 91 22.30 -1.18 -3.70
CA ALA A 91 22.78 -1.40 -5.07
C ALA A 91 22.82 -2.87 -5.51
N ARG A 92 22.67 -3.82 -4.57
CA ARG A 92 22.65 -5.27 -4.82
C ARG A 92 21.26 -5.88 -4.66
N VAL A 93 20.24 -5.09 -4.31
CA VAL A 93 18.87 -5.57 -4.13
C VAL A 93 18.32 -6.05 -5.47
N THR A 94 17.87 -7.31 -5.49
CA THR A 94 17.30 -7.95 -6.66
C THR A 94 15.77 -7.90 -6.64
N ILE A 95 15.12 -8.22 -7.76
CA ILE A 95 13.66 -8.40 -7.79
C ILE A 95 13.19 -9.53 -6.85
N VAL A 96 14.00 -10.57 -6.67
CA VAL A 96 13.69 -11.67 -5.73
C VAL A 96 13.70 -11.17 -4.29
N ASP A 97 14.68 -10.33 -3.93
CA ASP A 97 14.72 -9.67 -2.62
C ASP A 97 13.50 -8.79 -2.37
N LEU A 98 13.04 -8.08 -3.39
CA LEU A 98 11.80 -7.29 -3.32
C LEU A 98 10.55 -8.18 -3.21
N GLY A 99 10.54 -9.34 -3.87
CA GLY A 99 9.48 -10.35 -3.73
C GLY A 99 9.34 -10.85 -2.29
N GLN A 100 10.46 -11.04 -1.58
CA GLN A 100 10.45 -11.39 -0.15
C GLN A 100 9.83 -10.29 0.73
N ASP A 101 9.98 -9.02 0.35
CA ASP A 101 9.31 -7.91 1.05
C ASP A 101 7.80 -7.96 0.82
N VAL A 102 7.35 -8.31 -0.40
CA VAL A 102 5.93 -8.51 -0.70
C VAL A 102 5.36 -9.69 0.11
N VAL A 103 6.07 -10.81 0.21
CA VAL A 103 5.67 -11.95 1.05
C VAL A 103 5.56 -11.53 2.52
N SER A 104 6.57 -10.85 3.05
CA SER A 104 6.57 -10.36 4.44
C SER A 104 5.40 -9.42 4.73
N ALA A 105 5.01 -8.60 3.74
CA ALA A 105 3.84 -7.74 3.81
C ALA A 105 2.52 -8.53 3.84
N LEU A 106 2.40 -9.56 3.00
CA LEU A 106 1.23 -10.45 2.99
C LEU A 106 1.08 -11.19 4.32
N ASP A 107 2.19 -11.70 4.87
CA ASP A 107 2.22 -12.35 6.19
C ASP A 107 1.78 -11.38 7.31
N ALA A 108 2.22 -10.11 7.24
CA ALA A 108 1.85 -9.08 8.23
C ALA A 108 0.38 -8.61 8.11
N LEU A 109 -0.26 -8.84 6.96
CA LEU A 109 -1.69 -8.58 6.76
C LEU A 109 -2.57 -9.77 7.20
N ASP A 110 -2.00 -10.98 7.22
CA ASP A 110 -2.59 -12.23 7.74
C ASP A 110 -4.01 -12.53 7.18
N ARG A 111 -4.20 -12.34 5.87
CA ARG A 111 -5.50 -12.56 5.20
C ARG A 111 -5.39 -12.65 3.69
N PRO A 112 -6.41 -13.20 2.99
CA PRO A 112 -6.50 -13.13 1.54
C PRO A 112 -6.36 -11.70 1.04
N THR A 113 -5.43 -11.47 0.11
CA THR A 113 -5.07 -10.13 -0.36
C THR A 113 -4.77 -10.17 -1.85
N VAL A 114 -5.30 -9.21 -2.60
CA VAL A 114 -4.98 -8.98 -4.00
C VAL A 114 -3.79 -8.01 -4.07
N VAL A 115 -2.72 -8.43 -4.72
CA VAL A 115 -1.52 -7.61 -4.91
C VAL A 115 -1.66 -6.77 -6.19
N VAL A 116 -1.47 -5.46 -6.06
CA VAL A 116 -1.57 -4.47 -7.15
C VAL A 116 -0.19 -3.86 -7.37
N GLY A 117 0.57 -4.43 -8.32
CA GLY A 117 1.90 -3.94 -8.67
C GLY A 117 1.90 -2.89 -9.78
N HIS A 118 2.69 -1.83 -9.63
CA HIS A 118 2.88 -0.79 -10.66
C HIS A 118 4.33 -0.77 -11.16
N SER A 119 4.52 -0.71 -12.49
CA SER A 119 5.85 -0.62 -13.12
C SER A 119 6.80 -1.70 -12.56
N MET A 120 7.97 -1.34 -12.03
CA MET A 120 8.90 -2.26 -11.37
C MET A 120 8.21 -3.12 -10.30
N GLY A 121 7.24 -2.57 -9.54
CA GLY A 121 6.50 -3.27 -8.49
C GLY A 121 5.62 -4.40 -8.99
N ALA A 122 5.33 -4.47 -10.30
CA ALA A 122 4.65 -5.63 -10.89
C ALA A 122 5.55 -6.87 -10.97
N LEU A 123 6.88 -6.71 -11.05
CA LEU A 123 7.81 -7.83 -11.10
C LEU A 123 7.87 -8.64 -9.79
N PRO A 124 8.11 -8.04 -8.60
CA PRO A 124 8.10 -8.79 -7.35
C PRO A 124 6.71 -9.26 -6.93
N ALA A 125 5.63 -8.63 -7.43
CA ALA A 125 4.25 -9.07 -7.16
C ALA A 125 3.86 -10.38 -7.88
N LEU A 126 4.65 -10.80 -8.88
CA LEU A 126 4.44 -12.03 -9.64
C LEU A 126 5.32 -13.20 -9.18
N LEU A 127 6.15 -12.99 -8.14
CA LEU A 127 6.99 -14.02 -7.53
C LEU A 127 6.27 -14.71 -6.36
#